data_AF-X0VGH9-F1
#
_entry.id   AF-X0VGH9-F1
#
_cell.length_a   1.000
_cell.length_b   1.000
_cell.length_c   1.000
_cell.angle_alpha   90.00
_cell.angle_beta   90.00
_cell.angle_gamma   90.00
#
_symmetry.space_group_name_H-M   'P 1'
#
loop_
_entity.id
_entity.type
_entity.pdbx_description
1 polymer ?
#
loop_
_entity_poly.entity_id
_entity_poly.type
_entity_poly.pdbx_seq_one_letter_code
_entity_poly.pdbx_strand_id
1 'polypeptide(L)'
;AKVPDPKIDTPEIQKLPEKERVCVEPKEYMTENHMKLLNDWRDWVVREGSRDYIGFTKKKYTMSLQNTCLECHSNYDNFCNECHKYAGITPYCWSCHVEKPEEWAAGKLKEEK
;
A
#
# COMPACT_ATOMS: atom_id res chain seq x y z
N ALA A 1 -15.83 3.05 16.82
CA ALA A 1 -14.88 4.07 16.30
C ALA A 1 -15.42 4.61 14.98
N LYS A 2 -15.04 5.83 14.57
CA LYS A 2 -15.42 6.38 13.25
C LYS A 2 -14.60 5.68 12.17
N VAL A 3 -15.24 5.23 11.09
CA VAL A 3 -14.55 4.63 9.94
C VAL A 3 -13.62 5.68 9.31
N PRO A 4 -12.32 5.37 9.11
CA PRO A 4 -11.40 6.26 8.41
C PRO A 4 -11.82 6.47 6.95
N ASP A 5 -11.67 7.69 6.45
CA ASP A 5 -11.82 8.04 5.03
C ASP A 5 -10.57 8.83 4.59
N PRO A 6 -9.44 8.13 4.36
CA PRO A 6 -8.19 8.77 4.01
C PRO A 6 -8.30 9.44 2.63
N LYS A 7 -7.69 10.62 2.49
CA LYS A 7 -7.69 11.35 1.21
C LYS A 7 -6.87 10.58 0.18
N ILE A 8 -7.56 10.16 -0.89
CA ILE A 8 -6.95 9.43 -2.02
C ILE A 8 -6.37 10.35 -3.09
N ASP A 9 -6.69 11.64 -3.09
CA ASP A 9 -6.13 12.63 -4.02
C ASP A 9 -5.00 13.41 -3.32
N THR A 10 -3.81 12.81 -3.30
CA THR A 10 -2.62 13.37 -2.65
C THR A 10 -1.88 14.32 -3.59
N PRO A 11 -1.08 15.27 -3.07
CA PRO A 11 -0.20 16.10 -3.89
C PRO A 11 0.72 15.28 -4.79
N GLU A 12 1.14 14.09 -4.38
CA GLU A 12 1.96 13.18 -5.19
C GLU A 12 1.20 12.64 -6.40
N ILE A 13 -0.06 12.23 -6.23
CA ILE A 13 -0.93 11.83 -7.34
C ILE A 13 -1.20 13.01 -8.28
N GLN A 14 -1.37 14.21 -7.74
CA GLN A 14 -1.59 15.42 -8.54
C GLN A 14 -0.36 15.82 -9.37
N LYS A 15 0.86 15.43 -8.96
CA LYS A 15 2.07 15.63 -9.77
C LYS A 15 2.16 14.67 -10.96
N LEU A 16 1.45 13.55 -10.93
CA LEU A 16 1.41 12.61 -12.05
C LEU A 16 0.58 13.17 -13.22
N PRO A 17 0.94 12.84 -14.48
CA PRO A 17 0.11 13.13 -15.64
C PRO A 17 -1.31 12.61 -15.43
N GLU A 18 -2.33 13.37 -15.85
CA GLU A 18 -3.74 13.01 -15.63
C GLU A 18 -4.08 11.59 -16.11
N LYS A 19 -3.52 11.19 -17.26
CA LYS A 19 -3.68 9.86 -17.85
C LYS A 19 -3.08 8.73 -17.01
N GLU A 20 -2.17 9.04 -16.10
CA GLU A 20 -1.46 8.08 -15.25
C GLU A 20 -2.06 7.96 -13.85
N ARG A 21 -3.00 8.84 -13.48
CA ARG A 21 -3.74 8.86 -12.20
C ARG A 21 -4.79 7.74 -12.14
N VAL A 22 -4.34 6.53 -12.38
CA VAL A 22 -5.18 5.34 -12.49
C VAL A 22 -4.84 4.39 -11.33
N CYS A 23 -5.85 4.09 -10.53
CA CYS A 23 -5.73 3.18 -9.41
C CYS A 23 -5.52 1.74 -9.89
N VAL A 24 -4.88 0.91 -9.05
CA VAL A 24 -4.67 -0.52 -9.33
C VAL A 24 -6.01 -1.25 -9.42
N GLU A 25 -6.95 -0.91 -8.53
CA GLU A 25 -8.32 -1.40 -8.48
C GLU A 25 -9.28 -0.26 -8.05
N PRO A 26 -10.61 -0.41 -8.22
CA PRO A 26 -11.59 0.55 -7.74
C PRO A 26 -11.56 0.76 -6.21
N LYS A 27 -12.06 1.91 -5.74
CA LYS A 27 -12.09 2.27 -4.29
C LYS A 27 -12.83 1.22 -3.47
N GLU A 28 -13.97 0.75 -3.98
CA GLU A 28 -14.82 -0.24 -3.32
C GLU A 28 -14.06 -1.56 -3.15
N TYR A 29 -13.43 -2.03 -4.22
CA TYR A 29 -12.62 -3.25 -4.18
C TYR A 29 -11.48 -3.13 -3.19
N MET A 30 -10.74 -2.03 -3.20
CA MET A 30 -9.62 -1.81 -2.27
C MET A 30 -10.11 -1.78 -0.82
N THR A 31 -11.23 -1.13 -0.53
CA THR A 31 -11.77 -1.06 0.84
C THR A 31 -12.08 -2.45 1.40
N GLU A 32 -12.60 -3.36 0.57
CA GLU A 32 -12.98 -4.72 0.96
C GLU A 32 -11.82 -5.73 0.89
N ASN A 33 -10.93 -5.60 -0.10
CA ASN A 33 -9.99 -6.64 -0.50
C ASN A 33 -8.53 -6.22 -0.40
N HIS A 34 -8.19 -5.01 0.06
CA HIS A 34 -6.82 -4.49 0.09
C HIS A 34 -5.80 -5.50 0.68
N MET A 35 -6.09 -6.03 1.86
CA MET A 35 -5.17 -6.98 2.51
C MET A 35 -5.16 -8.34 1.84
N LYS A 36 -6.27 -8.77 1.22
CA LYS A 36 -6.27 -9.99 0.42
C LYS A 36 -5.34 -9.84 -0.78
N LEU A 37 -5.47 -8.74 -1.53
CA LEU A 37 -4.63 -8.43 -2.68
C LEU A 37 -3.14 -8.40 -2.30
N LEU A 38 -2.79 -7.74 -1.20
CA LEU A 38 -1.40 -7.68 -0.72
C LEU A 38 -0.85 -9.06 -0.32
N ASN A 39 -1.66 -9.91 0.32
CA ASN A 39 -1.25 -11.27 0.67
C ASN A 39 -1.04 -12.12 -0.59
N ASP A 40 -1.96 -12.04 -1.55
CA ASP A 40 -1.84 -12.73 -2.84
C ASP A 40 -0.58 -12.26 -3.58
N TRP A 41 -0.34 -10.95 -3.67
CA TRP A 41 0.87 -10.38 -4.27
C TRP A 41 2.15 -10.86 -3.59
N ARG A 42 2.16 -10.92 -2.26
CA ARG A 42 3.31 -11.44 -1.50
C ARG A 42 3.58 -12.89 -1.88
N ASP A 43 2.56 -13.74 -1.88
CA ASP A 43 2.73 -15.16 -2.19
C ASP A 43 3.14 -15.37 -3.65
N TRP A 44 2.55 -14.63 -4.60
CA TRP A 44 2.95 -14.67 -6.00
C TRP A 44 4.40 -14.23 -6.23
N VAL A 45 4.84 -13.15 -5.59
CA VAL A 45 6.22 -12.65 -5.74
C VAL A 45 7.23 -13.58 -5.09
N VAL A 46 6.96 -14.03 -3.86
CA VAL A 46 7.93 -14.79 -3.06
C VAL A 46 7.96 -16.27 -3.43
N ARG A 47 6.80 -16.88 -3.74
CA ARG A 47 6.69 -18.33 -3.96
C ARG A 47 6.69 -18.69 -5.44
N GLU A 48 6.05 -17.87 -6.27
CA GLU A 48 5.87 -18.17 -7.70
C GLU A 48 6.83 -17.37 -8.60
N GLY A 49 7.45 -16.31 -8.07
CA GLY A 49 8.36 -15.45 -8.83
C GLY A 49 7.65 -14.50 -9.80
N SER A 50 6.31 -14.48 -9.80
CA SER A 50 5.48 -13.59 -10.60
C SER A 50 5.56 -12.17 -10.04
N ARG A 51 5.81 -11.16 -10.89
CA ARG A 51 5.96 -9.76 -10.46
C ARG A 51 5.04 -8.78 -11.17
N ASP A 52 4.22 -9.26 -12.09
CA ASP A 52 3.35 -8.44 -12.90
C ASP A 52 1.89 -8.63 -12.50
N TYR A 53 1.18 -7.53 -12.29
CA TYR A 53 -0.27 -7.52 -12.05
C TYR A 53 -0.98 -6.68 -13.12
N ILE A 54 -2.12 -7.16 -13.60
CA ILE A 54 -2.97 -6.39 -14.52
C ILE A 54 -4.15 -5.85 -13.72
N GLY A 55 -4.19 -4.53 -13.53
CA GLY A 55 -5.28 -3.87 -12.81
C GLY A 55 -6.56 -3.77 -13.63
N PHE A 56 -7.62 -3.25 -13.02
CA PHE A 56 -8.95 -3.17 -13.63
C PHE A 56 -9.00 -2.39 -14.96
N THR A 57 -8.10 -1.43 -15.14
CA THR A 57 -7.97 -0.62 -16.37
C THR A 57 -7.09 -1.27 -17.44
N LYS A 58 -6.67 -2.53 -17.23
CA LYS A 58 -5.69 -3.25 -18.06
C LYS A 58 -4.28 -2.64 -18.03
N LYS A 59 -4.04 -1.65 -17.16
CA LYS A 59 -2.69 -1.16 -16.88
C LYS A 59 -1.91 -2.25 -16.15
N LYS A 60 -0.67 -2.46 -16.59
CA LYS A 60 0.28 -3.36 -15.94
C LYS A 60 0.96 -2.64 -14.78
N TYR A 61 1.02 -3.30 -13.64
CA TYR A 61 1.67 -2.83 -12.42
C TYR A 61 2.75 -3.84 -12.00
N THR A 62 3.79 -3.32 -11.35
CA THR A 62 4.74 -4.19 -10.67
C THR A 62 4.16 -4.53 -9.30
N MET A 63 4.17 -5.81 -8.92
CA MET A 63 3.74 -6.23 -7.60
C MET A 63 4.78 -5.85 -6.55
N SER A 64 4.78 -4.57 -6.18
CA SER A 64 5.71 -3.97 -5.24
C SER A 64 4.99 -2.93 -4.40
N LEU A 65 5.03 -3.09 -3.08
CA LEU A 65 4.49 -2.09 -2.17
C LEU A 65 5.17 -0.73 -2.41
N GLN A 66 6.49 -0.71 -2.49
CA GLN A 66 7.29 0.51 -2.56
C GLN A 66 7.27 1.15 -3.95
N ASN A 67 7.29 0.35 -5.01
CA ASN A 67 7.39 0.84 -6.40
C ASN A 67 6.04 0.89 -7.13
N THR A 68 4.93 0.74 -6.41
CA THR A 68 3.60 0.86 -7.02
C THR A 68 2.61 1.51 -6.06
N CYS A 69 2.43 0.97 -4.85
CA CYS A 69 1.46 1.56 -3.93
C CYS A 69 1.95 2.91 -3.39
N LEU A 70 3.21 2.99 -2.96
CA LEU A 70 3.79 4.20 -2.35
C LEU A 70 4.14 5.31 -3.35
N GLU A 71 4.08 5.04 -4.66
CA GLU A 71 4.22 6.10 -5.67
C GLU A 71 3.06 7.12 -5.59
N CYS A 72 1.88 6.64 -5.19
CA CYS A 72 0.67 7.42 -5.01
C CYS A 72 0.31 7.62 -3.52
N HIS A 73 0.45 6.57 -2.71
CA HIS A 73 0.22 6.58 -1.26
C HIS A 73 1.52 6.89 -0.50
N SER A 74 2.06 8.08 -0.79
CA SER A 74 3.38 8.54 -0.36
C SER A 74 3.58 8.67 1.15
N ASN A 75 2.52 8.65 1.95
CA ASN A 75 2.57 8.87 3.38
C ASN A 75 1.88 7.73 4.13
N TYR A 76 2.69 6.86 4.74
CA TYR A 76 2.19 5.72 5.50
C TYR A 76 1.30 6.15 6.67
N ASP A 77 1.71 7.15 7.45
CA ASP A 77 1.01 7.56 8.67
C ASP A 77 -0.38 8.14 8.41
N ASN A 78 -0.50 8.93 7.34
CA ASN A 78 -1.75 9.60 7.00
C ASN A 78 -2.68 8.76 6.12
N PHE A 79 -2.23 7.61 5.61
CA PHE A 79 -3.01 6.76 4.72
C PHE A 79 -3.15 5.33 5.24
N CYS A 80 -2.06 4.57 5.28
CA CYS A 80 -2.08 3.17 5.69
C CYS A 80 -2.39 3.01 7.18
N ASN A 81 -1.78 3.85 8.01
CA ASN A 81 -1.83 3.71 9.47
C ASN A 81 -3.21 4.08 10.05
N GLU A 82 -3.97 4.95 9.39
CA GLU A 82 -5.34 5.30 9.80
C GLU A 82 -6.24 4.05 9.85
N CYS A 83 -6.23 3.24 8.80
CA CYS A 83 -7.01 2.00 8.74
C CYS A 83 -6.45 0.93 9.68
N HIS A 84 -5.13 0.82 9.81
CA HIS A 84 -4.50 -0.18 10.69
C HIS A 84 -4.73 0.11 12.18
N LYS A 85 -4.65 1.38 12.59
CA LYS A 85 -5.04 1.83 13.94
C LYS A 85 -6.51 1.56 14.20
N TYR A 86 -7.38 1.90 13.25
CA TYR A 86 -8.82 1.64 13.37
C TYR A 86 -9.14 0.15 13.53
N ALA A 87 -8.45 -0.71 12.78
CA ALA A 87 -8.61 -2.16 12.86
C ALA A 87 -7.88 -2.79 14.07
N GLY A 88 -7.04 -2.04 14.77
CA GLY A 88 -6.23 -2.55 15.88
C GLY A 88 -5.15 -3.55 15.44
N ILE A 89 -4.63 -3.42 14.20
CA ILE A 89 -3.68 -4.35 13.61
C ILE A 89 -2.33 -3.65 13.43
N THR A 90 -1.25 -4.33 13.82
CA THR A 90 0.13 -3.92 13.54
C THR A 90 0.62 -4.63 12.27
N PRO A 91 0.88 -3.92 11.17
CA PRO A 91 1.36 -4.55 9.94
C PRO A 91 2.79 -5.02 10.11
N TYR A 92 3.06 -6.23 9.65
CA TYR A 92 4.41 -6.81 9.66
C TYR A 92 5.12 -6.68 8.30
N CYS A 93 4.56 -5.95 7.34
CA CYS A 93 5.15 -5.75 6.00
C CYS A 93 6.60 -5.24 6.11
N TRP A 94 6.86 -4.37 7.08
CA TRP A 94 8.16 -3.75 7.33
C TRP A 94 9.20 -4.67 7.97
N SER A 95 8.79 -5.86 8.44
CA SER A 95 9.75 -6.89 8.86
C SER A 95 10.62 -7.38 7.68
N CYS A 96 10.13 -7.22 6.44
CA CYS A 96 10.86 -7.59 5.22
C CYS A 96 11.13 -6.39 4.28
N HIS A 97 10.24 -5.39 4.20
CA HIS A 97 10.33 -4.28 3.22
C HIS A 97 11.11 -3.06 3.74
N VAL A 98 12.42 -3.19 3.96
CA VAL A 98 13.26 -2.23 4.70
C VAL A 98 13.80 -1.01 3.92
N GLU A 99 13.55 -0.87 2.62
CA GLU A 99 14.39 0.03 1.78
C GLU A 99 14.10 1.56 1.82
N LYS A 100 13.11 2.12 2.56
CA LYS A 100 12.97 3.60 2.80
C LYS A 100 12.05 4.00 3.99
N PRO A 101 12.25 5.19 4.60
CA PRO A 101 13.34 5.61 5.47
C PRO A 101 13.11 5.17 6.94
N GLU A 102 14.19 5.16 7.71
CA GLU A 102 14.24 4.80 9.14
C GLU A 102 13.14 5.49 9.99
N GLU A 103 12.69 6.69 9.63
CA GLU A 103 11.57 7.40 10.30
C GLU A 103 10.24 6.62 10.32
N TRP A 104 9.94 5.81 9.30
CA TRP A 104 8.65 5.09 9.22
C TRP A 104 8.67 3.72 9.93
N ALA A 105 9.86 3.10 10.06
CA ALA A 105 10.03 1.78 10.66
C ALA A 105 10.60 1.82 12.09
N ALA A 106 11.40 2.84 12.42
CA ALA A 106 12.16 2.89 13.68
C ALA A 106 11.30 3.10 14.93
N GLY A 107 10.11 3.70 14.79
CA GLY A 107 9.16 3.86 15.89
C GLY A 107 8.52 2.54 16.34
N LYS A 108 8.48 1.52 15.47
CA LYS A 108 7.72 0.27 15.71
C LYS A 108 8.60 -0.94 16.04
N LEU A 109 9.83 -0.98 15.54
CA LEU A 109 10.76 -2.09 15.85
C LEU A 109 11.43 -1.96 17.23
N LYS A 110 11.33 -0.80 17.90
CA LYS A 110 11.95 -0.54 19.21
C LYS A 110 11.00 -0.75 20.40
N GLU A 111 9.69 -0.89 20.19
CA GLU A 111 8.70 -1.13 21.26
C GLU A 111 8.45 -2.62 21.53
N GLU A 112 8.99 -3.54 20.72
CA GLU A 112 8.84 -5.00 20.88
C GLU A 112 10.10 -5.68 21.45
N LYS A 113 10.87 -4.98 22.29
CA LYS A 113 11.90 -5.59 23.14
C LYS A 113 11.57 -5.47 24.62
#